data_AF-A0A9E5D341-F1
#
_entry.id   AF-A0A9E5D341-F1
#
_cell.length_a   1.000
_cell.length_b   1.000
_cell.length_c   1.000
_cell.angle_alpha   90.00
_cell.angle_beta   90.00
_cell.angle_gamma   90.00
#
_symmetry.space_group_name_H-M   'P 1'
#
loop_
_entity.id
_entity.type
_entity.pdbx_description
1 polymer ?
#
loop_
_entity_poly.entity_id
_entity_poly.type
_entity_poly.pdbx_seq_one_letter_code
_entity_poly.pdbx_strand_id
1 'polypeptide(L)' 'MFWLKSCPRCHGDLCDKNDNYGDYIDCFQCGHYLTADEEAYVRSGNPPGKTFTLPLSRPELVLSETAA' A
#
# COMPACT_ATOMS: atom_id res chain seq x y z
N MET A 1 -1.89 -2.18 5.79
CA MET A 1 -0.56 -1.58 5.55
C MET A 1 -0.60 -0.83 4.22
N PHE A 2 0.16 0.25 4.05
CA PHE A 2 0.28 0.92 2.76
C PHE A 2 1.75 1.00 2.31
N TRP A 3 1.99 0.74 1.03
CA TRP A 3 3.29 0.94 0.37
C TRP A 3 3.16 2.00 -0.71
N LEU A 4 3.77 3.16 -0.48
CA LEU A 4 3.66 4.28 -1.43
C LEU A 4 4.55 4.04 -2.65
N LYS A 5 4.07 4.43 -3.83
CA LYS A 5 4.80 4.35 -5.10
C LYS A 5 5.45 2.99 -5.39
N SER A 6 4.80 1.91 -4.94
CA SER A 6 5.34 0.55 -4.96
C SER A 6 4.62 -0.37 -5.94
N CYS A 7 3.56 0.12 -6.61
CA CYS A 7 2.89 -0.66 -7.65
C CYS A 7 3.80 -0.84 -8.88
N PRO A 8 4.01 -2.07 -9.36
CA PRO A 8 4.87 -2.35 -10.51
C PRO A 8 4.29 -1.89 -11.85
N ARG A 9 2.98 -1.59 -11.92
CA ARG A 9 2.31 -1.15 -13.15
C ARG A 9 2.24 0.36 -13.31
N CYS A 10 1.76 1.05 -12.28
CA CYS A 10 1.49 2.49 -12.37
C CYS A 10 2.37 3.34 -11.44
N HIS A 11 3.29 2.72 -10.69
CA HIS A 11 4.05 3.38 -9.62
C HIS A 11 3.16 4.09 -8.60
N GLY A 12 1.96 3.55 -8.40
CA GLY A 12 1.00 4.04 -7.42
C GLY A 12 1.12 3.35 -6.06
N ASP A 13 0.18 3.68 -5.21
CA ASP A 13 0.16 3.21 -3.82
C ASP A 13 -0.52 1.83 -3.71
N LEU A 14 0.11 0.93 -2.97
CA LEU A 14 -0.37 -0.41 -2.68
C LEU A 14 -0.96 -0.48 -1.27
N CYS A 15 -1.98 -1.30 -1.11
CA CYS A 15 -2.73 -1.46 0.10
C CYS A 15 -2.83 -2.94 0.46
N ASP A 16 -2.46 -3.28 1.70
CA ASP A 16 -2.70 -4.60 2.27
C ASP A 16 -4.16 -4.67 2.73
N LYS A 17 -4.88 -5.66 2.20
CA LYS A 17 -6.28 -5.95 2.50
C LYS A 17 -6.41 -7.40 2.91
N ASN A 18 -7.50 -7.69 3.60
CA ASN A 18 -7.89 -9.05 3.99
C ASN A 18 -9.33 -9.29 3.53
N ASP A 19 -9.57 -10.44 2.90
CA ASP A 19 -10.91 -10.93 2.61
C ASP A 19 -11.06 -12.40 3.04
N ASN A 20 -12.18 -13.03 2.66
CA ASN A 20 -12.47 -14.43 3.01
C ASN A 20 -11.46 -15.45 2.46
N TYR A 21 -10.62 -15.08 1.49
CA TYR A 21 -9.59 -15.93 0.89
C TYR A 21 -8.19 -15.66 1.46
N GLY A 22 -8.02 -14.59 2.23
CA GLY A 22 -6.78 -14.26 2.93
C GLY A 22 -6.32 -12.82 2.70
N ASP A 23 -5.07 -12.57 3.06
CA ASP A 23 -4.42 -11.28 2.85
C ASP A 23 -3.94 -11.15 1.41
N TYR A 24 -4.27 -10.02 0.78
CA TYR A 24 -3.81 -9.68 -0.56
C TYR A 24 -3.40 -8.21 -0.63
N ILE A 25 -2.52 -7.90 -1.57
CA ILE A 25 -2.10 -6.52 -1.84
C ILE A 25 -2.67 -6.06 -3.18
N ASP A 26 -3.38 -4.93 -3.17
CA ASP A 26 -3.90 -4.28 -4.37
C ASP A 26 -3.41 -2.84 -4.52
N CYS A 27 -3.38 -2.34 -5.76
CA CYS A 27 -3.11 -0.94 -6.03
C CYS A 27 -4.38 -0.10 -6.00
N PHE A 28 -4.44 0.86 -5.09
CA PHE A 28 -5.57 1.77 -4.97
C PHE A 28 -5.78 2.64 -6.22
N GLN A 29 -4.71 2.94 -6.97
CA GLN A 29 -4.77 3.85 -8.12
C GLN A 29 -5.13 3.17 -9.45
N CYS A 30 -4.74 1.91 -9.65
CA CYS A 30 -4.99 1.19 -10.92
C CYS A 30 -5.79 -0.10 -10.79
N GLY A 31 -6.12 -0.52 -9.56
CA GLY A 31 -6.86 -1.75 -9.28
C GLY A 31 -6.09 -3.04 -9.55
N HIS A 32 -4.77 -2.97 -9.70
CA HIS A 32 -3.95 -4.16 -9.93
C HIS A 32 -3.74 -4.93 -8.63
N TYR A 33 -4.19 -6.18 -8.60
CA TYR A 33 -3.85 -7.17 -7.58
C TYR A 33 -2.45 -7.72 -7.84
N LEU A 34 -1.61 -7.73 -6.81
CA LEU A 34 -0.28 -8.29 -6.92
C LEU A 34 -0.34 -9.81 -7.02
N THR A 35 0.60 -10.36 -7.77
CA THR A 35 0.90 -11.79 -7.77
C THR A 35 1.73 -12.15 -6.54
N ALA A 36 1.76 -13.43 -6.17
CA ALA A 36 2.48 -13.90 -4.98
C ALA A 36 3.98 -13.49 -4.96
N ASP A 37 4.63 -13.43 -6.13
CA ASP A 37 6.04 -12.99 -6.24
C ASP A 37 6.19 -11.49 -5.97
N GLU A 38 5.30 -10.67 -6.55
CA GLU A 38 5.26 -9.23 -6.30
C GLU A 38 4.93 -8.92 -4.83
N GLU A 39 4.01 -9.66 -4.22
CA GLU A 39 3.68 -9.52 -2.81
C GLU A 39 4.88 -9.88 -1.92
N ALA A 40 5.60 -10.96 -2.24
CA ALA A 40 6.81 -11.35 -1.54
C ALA A 40 7.88 -10.25 -1.66
N TYR A 41 8.08 -9.67 -2.84
CA TYR A 41 9.01 -8.56 -3.06
C TYR A 41 8.63 -7.32 -2.24
N VAL A 42 7.35 -6.94 -2.23
CA VAL A 42 6.85 -5.77 -1.49
C VAL A 42 6.95 -5.96 0.03
N ARG A 43 6.67 -7.17 0.53
CA ARG A 43 6.78 -7.52 1.95
C ARG A 43 8.25 -7.63 2.42
N SER A 44 9.14 -8.12 1.56
CA SER A 44 10.57 -8.31 1.87
C SER A 44 11.40 -7.04 1.66
N GLY A 45 11.02 -6.22 0.68
CA GLY A 45 11.80 -5.10 0.16
C GLY A 45 11.52 -3.76 0.81
N ASN A 46 10.65 -3.68 1.84
CA ASN A 46 10.32 -2.39 2.42
C ASN A 46 11.31 -1.98 3.53
N PRO A 47 12.20 -0.99 3.30
CA PRO A 47 12.91 -0.37 4.41
C PRO A 47 11.91 0.34 5.33
N PRO A 48 12.22 0.52 6.63
CA PRO A 48 11.30 1.02 7.66
C PRO A 48 10.73 2.45 7.46
N GLY A 49 10.94 3.08 6.30
CA GLY A 49 10.46 4.42 5.97
C GLY A 49 9.40 4.51 4.84
N LYS A 50 8.95 3.39 4.27
CA LYS A 50 7.93 3.36 3.19
C LYS A 50 6.65 2.62 3.56
N THR A 51 6.57 2.12 4.79
CA THR A 51 5.40 1.42 5.33
C THR A 51 4.60 2.38 6.19
N PHE A 52 3.35 2.68 5.80
CA PHE A 52 2.43 3.40 6.67
C PHE A 52 1.35 2.43 7.17
N THR A 53 1.24 2.28 8.49
CA THR A 53 0.12 1.58 9.11
C THR A 53 -0.85 2.64 9.58
N LEU A 54 -1.88 2.94 8.78
CA LEU A 54 -2.94 3.82 9.25
C LEU A 54 -3.70 3.08 10.36
N PRO A 55 -3.85 3.64 11.57
CA PRO A 55 -4.68 3.04 12.60
C PRO A 55 -6.13 3.00 12.11
N LEU A 56 -6.79 1.86 12.31
CA LEU A 56 -8.15 1.55 11.84
C LEU A 56 -9.25 2.44 12.46
N SER A 57 -8.91 3.54 13.14
CA SER A 57 -9.80 4.36 13.94
C SER A 57 -9.46 5.86 13.80
N ARG A 58 -9.53 6.42 12.59
CA ARG A 58 -9.92 7.83 12.31
C ARG A 58 -9.73 8.17 10.82
N PRO A 59 -10.78 8.58 10.09
CA PRO A 59 -10.63 9.20 8.79
C PRO A 59 -10.33 10.70 8.99
N GLU A 60 -9.08 11.07 9.27
CA GLU A 60 -8.68 12.49 9.31
C GLU A 60 -7.61 12.77 8.26
N LEU A 61 -8.08 13.35 7.15
CA LEU A 61 -7.43 14.42 6.38
C LEU A 61 -5.91 14.57 6.59
N VAL A 62 -5.10 13.70 6.00
CA VAL A 62 -3.67 14.03 5.73
C VAL A 62 -3.58 14.54 4.30
N LEU A 63 -4.06 15.76 4.11
CA LEU A 63 -3.85 16.53 2.88
C LEU A 63 -3.74 18.01 3.26
N SER A 64 -2.70 18.34 4.02
CA SER A 64 -2.18 19.70 4.18
C SER A 64 -0.87 19.59 4.93
N GLU A 65 0.25 19.36 4.22
CA GLU A 65 1.60 19.78 4.64
C GLU A 65 2.64 19.42 3.57
N THR A 66 2.52 20.00 2.37
CA THR A 66 3.68 20.42 1.56
C THR A 66 3.23 21.48 0.56
N ALA A 67 3.18 22.74 1.01
CA ALA A 67 3.34 23.90 0.14
C ALA A 67 3.95 25.00 1.02
N ALA A 68 5.25 25.22 0.79
CA ALA A 68 6.00 26.36 1.31
C ALA A 68 5.52 27.66 0.65
#